data_AF-F9W4J7-F1
#
_entry.id   AF-F9W4J7-F1
#
_cell.length_a   1.000
_cell.length_b   1.000
_cell.length_c   1.000
_cell.angle_alpha   90.00
_cell.angle_beta   90.00
_cell.angle_gamma   90.00
#
_symmetry.space_group_name_H-M   'P 1'
#
loop_
_entity.id
_entity.type
_entity.pdbx_description
1 polymer ?
#
loop_
_entity_poly.entity_id
_entity_poly.type
_entity_poly.pdbx_seq_one_letter_code
_entity_poly.pdbx_strand_id
1 'polypeptide(L)'
;MDGPAHDGLEYLGDEVVVIGLSGKKYRRSVCVFIMNENGEFLICRRRDNRQALQCVQGGAKFGETPQQTAAREVKEEIGIPTRYLTFVSEITWPESEIATSGDGSEPRAMFRYPSKSWRKIGISGQELYPLLYCANSSIVDLVNFRSVPSVRPEFCEAFWGPLHILSQYAPKSKIDAMTNACAAVEAYVSLHSPSVAFNANAIGSKAPRRVRRRRRKSQSTGVDE
;
A
#
# COMPACT_ATOMS: atom_id res chain seq x y z
N MET A 1 -6.33 -23.69 21.02
CA MET A 1 -5.49 -24.57 20.19
C MET A 1 -4.45 -23.68 19.57
N ASP A 2 -3.26 -23.65 20.16
CA ASP A 2 -2.17 -22.85 19.65
C ASP A 2 -1.52 -23.60 18.49
N GLY A 3 -1.63 -23.03 17.28
CA GLY A 3 -0.95 -23.54 16.10
C GLY A 3 0.57 -23.36 16.23
N PRO A 4 1.37 -24.11 15.45
CA PRO A 4 2.82 -24.07 15.59
C PRO A 4 3.35 -22.68 15.22
N ALA A 5 4.17 -22.10 16.09
CA ALA A 5 4.92 -20.87 15.84
C ALA A 5 6.04 -21.18 14.82
N HIS A 6 5.71 -21.08 13.54
CA HIS A 6 6.71 -21.02 12.47
C HIS A 6 7.02 -19.54 12.18
N ASP A 7 8.30 -19.18 12.20
CA ASP A 7 8.87 -17.91 11.70
C ASP A 7 8.58 -16.60 12.46
N GLY A 8 8.37 -16.64 13.78
CA GLY A 8 8.17 -15.40 14.58
C GLY A 8 6.83 -14.69 14.31
N LEU A 9 5.90 -15.41 13.67
CA LEU A 9 4.53 -14.99 13.45
C LEU A 9 3.60 -15.61 14.50
N GLU A 10 2.67 -14.78 14.97
CA GLU A 10 1.50 -15.18 15.74
C GLU A 10 0.23 -14.90 14.94
N TYR A 11 -0.85 -15.60 15.31
CA TYR A 11 -2.17 -15.39 14.74
C TYR A 11 -3.17 -15.03 15.85
N LEU A 12 -3.83 -13.88 15.73
CA LEU A 12 -4.85 -13.43 16.65
C LEU A 12 -6.20 -13.35 15.91
N GLY A 13 -6.97 -14.44 15.99
CA GLY A 13 -8.08 -14.67 15.07
C GLY A 13 -7.56 -14.80 13.65
N ASP A 14 -8.13 -14.02 12.72
CA ASP A 14 -7.68 -13.99 11.32
C ASP A 14 -6.48 -13.07 11.09
N GLU A 15 -6.02 -12.31 12.09
CA GLU A 15 -4.94 -11.34 11.90
C GLU A 15 -3.57 -12.00 12.04
N VAL A 16 -2.65 -11.67 11.13
CA VAL A 16 -1.24 -12.07 11.23
C VAL A 16 -0.46 -11.02 12.02
N VAL A 17 0.31 -11.46 13.00
CA VAL A 17 1.05 -10.63 13.95
C VAL A 17 2.53 -10.99 13.93
N VAL A 18 3.40 -9.98 13.83
CA VAL A 18 4.85 -10.11 13.96
C VAL A 18 5.24 -9.76 15.40
N ILE A 19 6.08 -10.58 16.03
CA ILE A 19 6.70 -10.23 17.31
C ILE A 19 8.07 -9.63 17.02
N GLY A 20 8.26 -8.35 17.33
CA GLY A 20 9.59 -7.72 17.24
C GLY A 20 10.54 -8.26 18.31
N LEU A 21 11.84 -8.00 18.17
CA LEU A 21 12.86 -8.50 19.11
C LEU A 21 12.68 -7.96 20.54
N SER A 22 12.05 -6.79 20.71
CA SER A 22 11.63 -6.24 22.00
C SER A 22 10.43 -6.96 22.64
N GLY A 23 9.87 -7.98 21.98
CA GLY A 23 8.65 -8.68 22.39
C GLY A 23 7.35 -7.92 22.05
N LYS A 24 7.44 -6.73 21.43
CA LYS A 24 6.25 -5.98 21.01
C LYS A 24 5.59 -6.63 19.80
N LYS A 25 4.27 -6.71 19.84
CA LYS A 25 3.44 -7.28 18.77
C LYS A 25 3.01 -6.21 17.77
N TYR A 26 3.16 -6.50 16.48
CA TYR A 26 2.76 -5.62 15.38
C TYR A 26 1.89 -6.38 14.39
N ARG A 27 0.77 -5.80 13.99
CA ARG A 27 -0.05 -6.37 12.92
C ARG A 27 0.71 -6.32 11.60
N ARG A 28 0.88 -7.46 10.92
CA ARG A 28 1.53 -7.53 9.61
C ARG A 28 0.65 -6.88 8.56
N SER A 29 1.15 -5.84 7.89
CA SER A 29 0.41 -5.13 6.85
C SER A 29 1.25 -4.83 5.64
N VAL A 30 0.66 -4.84 4.45
CA VAL A 30 1.35 -4.45 3.22
C VAL A 30 1.23 -2.95 2.98
N CYS A 31 2.21 -2.40 2.27
CA CYS A 31 2.14 -1.07 1.69
C CYS A 31 2.51 -1.15 0.22
N VAL A 32 1.54 -0.97 -0.67
CA VAL A 32 1.70 -1.26 -2.09
C VAL A 32 2.14 0.00 -2.85
N PHE A 33 3.41 0.07 -3.20
CA PHE A 33 3.94 1.09 -4.10
C PHE A 33 3.75 0.62 -5.54
N ILE A 34 3.04 1.42 -6.35
CA ILE A 34 2.85 1.13 -7.77
C ILE A 34 3.49 2.24 -8.56
N MET A 35 4.52 1.93 -9.33
CA MET A 35 5.25 2.86 -10.20
C MET A 35 4.82 2.67 -11.65
N ASN A 36 4.69 3.76 -12.40
CA ASN A 36 4.41 3.71 -13.83
C ASN A 36 5.67 3.81 -14.70
N GLU A 37 5.49 3.70 -16.02
CA GLU A 37 6.55 3.82 -17.02
C GLU A 37 7.24 5.20 -17.05
N ASN A 38 6.66 6.22 -16.41
CA ASN A 38 7.23 7.56 -16.29
C ASN A 38 7.99 7.78 -14.96
N GLY A 39 8.10 6.75 -14.11
CA GLY A 39 8.70 6.87 -12.77
C GLY A 39 7.79 7.56 -11.73
N GLU A 40 6.50 7.76 -12.05
CA GLU A 40 5.53 8.32 -11.12
C GLU A 40 4.87 7.18 -10.30
N PHE A 41 4.40 7.51 -9.10
CA PHE A 41 3.74 6.57 -8.19
C PHE A 41 2.25 6.82 -8.11
N LEU A 42 1.46 5.75 -7.97
CA LEU A 42 0.01 5.85 -7.78
C LEU A 42 -0.28 6.28 -6.33
N ILE A 43 -0.75 7.51 -6.17
CA ILE A 43 -1.02 8.14 -4.88
C ILE A 43 -2.52 8.18 -4.65
N CYS A 44 -2.99 7.71 -3.49
CA CYS A 44 -4.40 7.71 -3.13
C CYS A 44 -4.71 8.77 -2.05
N ARG A 45 -5.79 9.53 -2.25
CA ARG A 45 -6.31 10.49 -1.28
C ARG A 45 -7.36 9.83 -0.39
N ARG A 46 -7.14 9.89 0.92
CA ARG A 46 -8.08 9.34 1.90
C ARG A 46 -9.43 10.05 1.84
N ARG A 47 -10.50 9.28 2.05
CA ARG A 47 -11.88 9.78 2.06
C ARG A 47 -12.23 10.50 3.36
N ASP A 48 -11.71 10.01 4.48
CA ASP A 48 -11.96 10.55 5.83
C ASP A 48 -11.13 11.79 6.16
N ASN A 49 -9.92 11.90 5.60
CA ASN A 49 -9.06 13.07 5.67
C ASN A 49 -8.49 13.40 4.29
N ARG A 50 -9.09 14.37 3.61
CA ARG A 50 -8.71 14.72 2.22
C ARG A 50 -7.34 15.38 2.11
N GLN A 51 -6.70 15.79 3.21
CA GLN A 51 -5.33 16.29 3.21
C GLN A 51 -4.31 15.15 3.24
N ALA A 52 -4.72 13.96 3.69
CA ALA A 52 -3.83 12.82 3.80
C ALA A 52 -3.77 12.02 2.49
N LEU A 53 -2.55 11.72 2.08
CA LEU A 53 -2.20 10.91 0.92
C LEU A 53 -1.46 9.65 1.40
N GLN A 54 -1.74 8.51 0.80
CA GLN A 54 -1.05 7.25 1.11
C GLN A 54 -1.16 6.28 -0.08
N CYS A 55 -0.38 5.21 -0.02
CA CYS A 55 -0.57 4.02 -0.86
C CYS A 55 -1.79 3.21 -0.40
N VAL A 56 -2.19 2.24 -1.22
CA VAL A 56 -3.04 1.11 -0.78
C VAL A 56 -2.31 0.36 0.34
N GLN A 57 -3.02 0.09 1.42
CA GLN A 57 -2.45 -0.55 2.61
C GLN A 57 -3.51 -1.37 3.33
N GLY A 58 -3.13 -2.56 3.77
CA GLY A 58 -3.98 -3.32 4.67
C GLY A 58 -3.28 -4.54 5.24
N GLY A 59 -3.95 -5.21 6.16
CA GLY A 59 -3.28 -6.27 6.92
C GLY A 59 -3.53 -7.63 6.35
N ALA A 60 -2.52 -8.47 6.55
CA ALA A 60 -2.60 -9.84 6.11
C ALA A 60 -3.57 -10.63 6.97
N LYS A 61 -4.28 -11.54 6.30
CA LYS A 61 -5.11 -12.56 6.94
C LYS A 61 -4.36 -13.87 7.08
N PHE A 62 -4.85 -14.73 7.97
CA PHE A 62 -4.32 -16.09 8.15
C PHE A 62 -4.14 -16.79 6.79
N GLY A 63 -2.96 -17.34 6.55
CA GLY A 63 -2.62 -18.05 5.31
C GLY A 63 -2.29 -17.16 4.11
N GLU A 64 -2.46 -15.83 4.17
CA GLU A 64 -2.07 -14.93 3.07
C GLU A 64 -0.54 -14.72 3.05
N THR A 65 0.08 -14.74 1.87
CA THR A 65 1.41 -14.14 1.66
C THR A 65 1.30 -12.61 1.59
N PRO A 66 2.41 -11.86 1.70
CA PRO A 66 2.41 -10.43 1.43
C PRO A 66 1.84 -10.08 0.04
N GLN A 67 2.22 -10.79 -1.02
CA GLN A 67 1.68 -10.52 -2.37
C GLN A 67 0.18 -10.85 -2.49
N GLN A 68 -0.31 -11.91 -1.83
CA GLN A 68 -1.74 -12.22 -1.78
C GLN A 68 -2.53 -11.16 -1.01
N THR A 69 -1.98 -10.69 0.11
CA THR A 69 -2.54 -9.56 0.87
C THR A 69 -2.64 -8.32 -0.02
N ALA A 70 -1.56 -7.95 -0.71
CA ALA A 70 -1.57 -6.82 -1.64
C ALA A 70 -2.58 -6.98 -2.77
N ALA A 71 -2.71 -8.19 -3.32
CA ALA A 71 -3.69 -8.49 -4.35
C ALA A 71 -5.13 -8.21 -3.90
N ARG A 72 -5.47 -8.65 -2.69
CA ARG A 72 -6.78 -8.42 -2.09
C ARG A 72 -6.99 -6.93 -1.81
N GLU A 73 -6.06 -6.28 -1.11
CA GLU A 73 -6.19 -4.87 -0.71
C GLU A 73 -6.30 -3.93 -1.93
N VAL A 74 -5.48 -4.12 -2.97
CA VAL A 74 -5.58 -3.31 -4.21
C VAL A 74 -6.95 -3.49 -4.87
N LYS A 75 -7.44 -4.73 -4.94
CA LYS A 75 -8.77 -5.01 -5.52
C LYS A 75 -9.89 -4.42 -4.67
N GLU A 76 -9.81 -4.50 -3.35
CA GLU A 76 -10.84 -4.01 -2.44
C GLU A 76 -10.88 -2.49 -2.38
N GLU A 77 -9.73 -1.84 -2.23
CA GLU A 77 -9.64 -0.38 -1.99
C GLU A 77 -9.76 0.45 -3.27
N ILE A 78 -9.18 -0.03 -4.38
CA ILE A 78 -9.13 0.74 -5.65
C ILE A 78 -9.60 -0.05 -6.88
N GLY A 79 -10.04 -1.29 -6.71
CA GLY A 79 -10.68 -2.04 -7.79
C GLY A 79 -9.77 -2.60 -8.86
N ILE A 80 -8.45 -2.48 -8.71
CA ILE A 80 -7.49 -2.90 -9.73
C ILE A 80 -7.14 -4.38 -9.51
N PRO A 81 -7.40 -5.26 -10.50
CA PRO A 81 -6.95 -6.65 -10.42
C PRO A 81 -5.43 -6.76 -10.60
N THR A 82 -4.79 -7.71 -9.91
CA THR A 82 -3.33 -7.91 -9.96
C THR A 82 -2.76 -8.24 -11.31
N ARG A 83 -3.55 -8.76 -12.27
CA ARG A 83 -3.10 -8.99 -13.65
C ARG A 83 -2.61 -7.72 -14.37
N TYR A 84 -2.96 -6.52 -13.85
CA TYR A 84 -2.47 -5.25 -14.37
C TYR A 84 -1.19 -4.76 -13.67
N LEU A 85 -0.71 -5.50 -12.68
CA LEU A 85 0.45 -5.16 -11.87
C LEU A 85 1.54 -6.22 -12.05
N THR A 86 2.77 -5.78 -12.22
CA THR A 86 3.95 -6.65 -12.22
C THR A 86 4.68 -6.47 -10.90
N PHE A 87 4.80 -7.54 -10.11
CA PHE A 87 5.60 -7.51 -8.89
C PHE A 87 7.07 -7.31 -9.24
N VAL A 88 7.73 -6.36 -8.57
CA VAL A 88 9.16 -6.09 -8.74
C VAL A 88 9.94 -6.65 -7.57
N SER A 89 9.63 -6.17 -6.36
CA SER A 89 10.36 -6.55 -5.16
C SER A 89 9.57 -6.25 -3.89
N GLU A 90 9.90 -6.98 -2.85
CA GLU A 90 9.61 -6.57 -1.48
C GLU A 90 10.77 -5.72 -0.97
N ILE A 91 10.47 -4.50 -0.55
CA ILE A 91 11.49 -3.52 -0.17
C ILE A 91 11.78 -3.64 1.32
N THR A 92 13.05 -3.85 1.66
CA THR A 92 13.57 -3.88 3.03
C THR A 92 14.41 -2.64 3.31
N TRP A 93 14.64 -2.33 4.58
CA TRP A 93 15.64 -1.32 4.95
C TRP A 93 17.05 -1.83 4.54
N PRO A 94 17.94 -0.96 4.03
CA PRO A 94 19.29 -1.37 3.63
C PRO A 94 20.06 -2.00 4.80
N GLU A 95 20.65 -3.19 4.58
CA GLU A 95 21.34 -3.94 5.63
C GLU A 95 22.50 -3.17 6.25
N SER A 96 23.19 -2.35 5.45
CA SER A 96 24.26 -1.45 5.91
C SER A 96 23.81 -0.38 6.90
N GLU A 97 22.50 -0.12 6.99
CA GLU A 97 21.90 0.92 7.85
C GLU A 97 21.10 0.32 9.02
N ILE A 98 21.12 -1.00 9.17
CA ILE A 98 20.47 -1.72 10.26
C ILE A 98 21.37 -1.61 11.52
N ALA A 99 20.75 -1.40 12.68
CA ALA A 99 21.49 -1.34 13.94
C ALA A 99 22.05 -2.73 14.31
N THR A 100 23.12 -2.77 15.10
CA THR A 100 23.75 -4.04 15.48
C THR A 100 22.98 -4.84 16.54
N SER A 101 21.97 -4.23 17.19
CA SER A 101 21.19 -4.89 18.24
C SER A 101 19.82 -4.23 18.48
N GLY A 102 18.93 -4.95 19.17
CA GLY A 102 17.56 -4.50 19.51
C GLY A 102 16.63 -4.47 18.30
N ASP A 103 15.44 -3.85 18.43
CA ASP A 103 14.49 -3.73 17.31
C ASP A 103 15.13 -3.10 16.08
N GLY A 104 16.09 -2.19 16.26
CA GLY A 104 16.82 -1.56 15.15
C GLY A 104 17.65 -2.53 14.31
N SER A 105 17.91 -3.75 14.80
CA SER A 105 18.55 -4.82 14.02
C SER A 105 17.57 -5.57 13.10
N GLU A 106 16.28 -5.27 13.19
CA GLU A 106 15.27 -5.86 12.32
C GLU A 106 15.07 -4.99 11.06
N PRO A 107 15.25 -5.54 9.85
CA PRO A 107 15.13 -4.77 8.60
C PRO A 107 13.79 -4.06 8.40
N ARG A 108 12.72 -4.49 9.10
CA ARG A 108 11.37 -3.91 9.00
C ARG A 108 10.99 -3.03 10.19
N ALA A 109 11.83 -2.90 11.20
CA ALA A 109 11.52 -2.03 12.34
C ALA A 109 11.33 -0.56 11.93
N MET A 110 12.07 -0.12 10.90
CA MET A 110 11.95 1.22 10.32
C MET A 110 10.60 1.49 9.65
N PHE A 111 9.81 0.44 9.38
CA PHE A 111 8.49 0.53 8.75
C PHE A 111 7.34 0.29 9.75
N ARG A 112 7.64 0.28 11.04
CA ARG A 112 6.63 0.16 12.11
C ARG A 112 6.01 1.50 12.42
N TYR A 113 4.71 1.50 12.71
CA TYR A 113 4.03 2.68 13.22
C TYR A 113 3.00 2.34 14.30
N PRO A 114 2.79 3.24 15.29
CA PRO A 114 1.84 2.98 16.36
C PRO A 114 0.40 3.04 15.85
N SER A 115 -0.44 2.12 16.35
CA SER A 115 -1.87 2.10 16.04
C SER A 115 -2.68 1.89 17.31
N LYS A 116 -3.73 2.69 17.50
CA LYS A 116 -4.63 2.56 18.65
C LYS A 116 -5.69 1.47 18.45
N SER A 117 -5.98 1.10 17.20
CA SER A 117 -7.09 0.19 16.85
C SER A 117 -6.96 -1.20 17.47
N TRP A 118 -5.73 -1.64 17.74
CA TRP A 118 -5.43 -3.02 18.13
C TRP A 118 -4.85 -3.15 19.55
N ARG A 119 -4.73 -2.04 20.27
CA ARG A 119 -4.08 -2.01 21.59
C ARG A 119 -4.80 -2.85 22.63
N LYS A 120 -6.13 -2.96 22.54
CA LYS A 120 -6.96 -3.76 23.46
C LYS A 120 -6.67 -5.26 23.38
N ILE A 121 -6.13 -5.73 22.25
CA ILE A 121 -5.75 -7.13 22.03
C ILE A 121 -4.22 -7.32 22.08
N GLY A 122 -3.48 -6.39 22.69
CA GLY A 122 -2.04 -6.50 22.91
C GLY A 122 -1.15 -6.16 21.71
N ILE A 123 -1.72 -5.67 20.60
CA ILE A 123 -0.94 -5.23 19.43
C ILE A 123 -0.58 -3.75 19.57
N SER A 124 0.71 -3.44 19.48
CA SER A 124 1.29 -2.11 19.68
C SER A 124 1.15 -1.19 18.47
N GLY A 125 1.12 -1.78 17.27
CA GLY A 125 1.13 -1.05 16.01
C GLY A 125 0.99 -1.95 14.81
N GLN A 126 1.42 -1.45 13.65
CA GLN A 126 1.51 -2.24 12.43
C GLN A 126 2.95 -2.21 11.93
N GLU A 127 3.41 -3.33 11.39
CA GLU A 127 4.66 -3.43 10.66
C GLU A 127 4.31 -3.48 9.17
N LEU A 128 4.79 -2.49 8.41
CA LEU A 128 4.56 -2.46 6.98
C LEU A 128 5.55 -3.36 6.24
N TYR A 129 5.03 -4.02 5.20
CA TYR A 129 5.74 -4.79 4.19
C TYR A 129 5.61 -4.00 2.89
N PRO A 130 6.55 -3.09 2.58
CA PRO A 130 6.52 -2.31 1.36
C PRO A 130 6.74 -3.23 0.15
N LEU A 131 5.79 -3.24 -0.78
CA LEU A 131 5.88 -4.03 -2.00
C LEU A 131 5.87 -3.09 -3.21
N LEU A 132 6.91 -3.18 -4.03
CA LEU A 132 7.02 -2.41 -5.26
C LEU A 132 6.44 -3.22 -6.42
N TYR A 133 5.51 -2.59 -7.13
CA TYR A 133 4.93 -3.07 -8.37
C TYR A 133 5.15 -2.03 -9.48
N CYS A 134 5.20 -2.52 -10.72
CA CYS A 134 5.09 -1.68 -11.91
C CYS A 134 3.73 -1.88 -12.58
N ALA A 135 3.21 -0.84 -13.21
CA ALA A 135 2.00 -0.91 -14.01
C ALA A 135 1.98 0.18 -15.09
N ASN A 136 1.23 -0.03 -16.18
CA ASN A 136 1.04 1.03 -17.17
C ASN A 136 0.23 2.20 -16.57
N SER A 137 0.58 3.44 -16.89
CA SER A 137 -0.12 4.63 -16.38
C SER A 137 -1.64 4.62 -16.64
N SER A 138 -2.11 3.93 -17.68
CA SER A 138 -3.54 3.77 -17.98
C SER A 138 -4.35 3.03 -16.92
N ILE A 139 -3.73 2.28 -15.98
CA ILE A 139 -4.49 1.59 -14.92
C ILE A 139 -5.27 2.56 -14.04
N VAL A 140 -4.90 3.85 -14.00
CA VAL A 140 -5.61 4.88 -13.24
C VAL A 140 -7.05 5.07 -13.74
N ASP A 141 -7.31 4.81 -15.02
CA ASP A 141 -8.66 4.89 -15.61
C ASP A 141 -9.55 3.73 -15.16
N LEU A 142 -8.97 2.65 -14.62
CA LEU A 142 -9.68 1.48 -14.11
C LEU A 142 -10.02 1.61 -12.61
N VAL A 143 -9.53 2.64 -11.93
CA VAL A 143 -9.72 2.81 -10.48
C VAL A 143 -11.20 2.89 -10.12
N ASN A 144 -11.61 2.02 -9.21
CA ASN A 144 -12.94 1.99 -8.64
C ASN A 144 -12.87 1.88 -7.11
N PHE A 145 -13.12 2.98 -6.41
CA PHE A 145 -13.13 3.02 -4.94
C PHE A 145 -14.31 2.28 -4.29
N ARG A 146 -15.31 1.85 -5.06
CA ARG A 146 -16.50 1.13 -4.57
C ARG A 146 -16.54 -0.30 -5.12
N SER A 147 -15.39 -0.94 -5.14
CA SER A 147 -15.25 -2.27 -5.74
C SER A 147 -15.87 -3.37 -4.90
N VAL A 148 -15.99 -3.16 -3.58
CA VAL A 148 -16.73 -4.06 -2.69
C VAL A 148 -18.07 -3.41 -2.34
N PRO A 149 -19.21 -4.05 -2.67
CA PRO A 149 -20.53 -3.57 -2.26
C PRO A 149 -20.63 -3.43 -0.73
N SER A 150 -21.36 -2.41 -0.27
CA SER A 150 -21.63 -2.15 1.15
C SER A 150 -20.41 -1.80 2.04
N VAL A 151 -19.19 -1.88 1.52
CA VAL A 151 -17.99 -1.41 2.20
C VAL A 151 -17.80 0.08 1.93
N ARG A 152 -17.54 0.85 2.98
CA ARG A 152 -17.23 2.28 2.85
C ARG A 152 -15.83 2.41 2.22
N PRO A 153 -15.67 3.16 1.12
CA PRO A 153 -14.36 3.37 0.51
C PRO A 153 -13.38 4.07 1.43
N GLU A 154 -12.14 3.56 1.50
CA GLU A 154 -11.02 4.19 2.19
C GLU A 154 -10.55 5.46 1.45
N PHE A 155 -10.55 5.42 0.11
CA PHE A 155 -10.08 6.49 -0.75
C PHE A 155 -11.20 7.20 -1.50
N CYS A 156 -10.91 8.41 -1.97
CA CYS A 156 -11.82 9.20 -2.79
C CYS A 156 -11.22 9.72 -4.11
N GLU A 157 -9.90 9.59 -4.30
CA GLU A 157 -9.17 10.01 -5.49
C GLU A 157 -7.86 9.22 -5.57
N ALA A 158 -7.38 8.98 -6.79
CA ALA A 158 -6.08 8.38 -7.08
C ALA A 158 -5.47 9.11 -8.28
N PHE A 159 -4.16 9.34 -8.25
CA PHE A 159 -3.45 10.05 -9.30
C PHE A 159 -1.97 9.63 -9.32
N TRP A 160 -1.33 9.78 -10.48
CA TRP A 160 0.12 9.63 -10.61
C TRP A 160 0.82 10.89 -10.10
N GLY A 161 1.88 10.71 -9.32
CA GLY A 161 2.71 11.81 -8.85
C GLY A 161 4.05 11.34 -8.26
N PRO A 162 4.91 12.28 -7.84
CA PRO A 162 6.24 11.94 -7.37
C PRO A 162 6.20 11.29 -5.97
N LEU A 163 7.11 10.36 -5.72
CA LEU A 163 7.18 9.52 -4.51
C LEU A 163 7.16 10.35 -3.20
N HIS A 164 7.93 11.43 -3.15
CA HIS A 164 8.09 12.29 -1.96
C HIS A 164 6.78 12.93 -1.46
N ILE A 165 5.71 12.95 -2.27
CA ILE A 165 4.41 13.45 -1.83
C ILE A 165 3.80 12.54 -0.77
N LEU A 166 4.11 11.24 -0.79
CA LEU A 166 3.63 10.28 0.21
C LEU A 166 4.22 10.54 1.60
N SER A 167 5.51 10.89 1.69
CA SER A 167 6.13 11.26 2.97
C SER A 167 5.63 12.61 3.49
N GLN A 168 5.45 13.59 2.61
CA GLN A 168 4.98 14.93 2.98
C GLN A 168 3.53 14.96 3.49
N TYR A 169 2.65 14.13 2.92
CA TYR A 169 1.21 14.16 3.19
C TYR A 169 0.68 12.87 3.80
N ALA A 170 1.54 12.00 4.32
CA ALA A 170 1.13 10.80 5.05
C ALA A 170 0.23 11.14 6.26
N PRO A 171 -0.69 10.24 6.68
CA PRO A 171 -1.36 10.37 7.96
C PRO A 171 -0.33 10.55 9.08
N LYS A 172 -0.57 11.48 10.02
CA LYS A 172 0.39 11.85 11.08
C LYS A 172 0.99 10.66 11.83
N SER A 173 0.20 9.64 12.12
CA SER A 173 0.68 8.46 12.85
C SER A 173 1.61 7.55 12.03
N LYS A 174 1.74 7.79 10.72
CA LYS A 174 2.50 6.97 9.77
C LYS A 174 3.67 7.72 9.14
N ILE A 175 3.90 8.98 9.50
CA ILE A 175 4.83 9.86 8.75
C ILE A 175 6.25 9.30 8.72
N ASP A 176 6.76 8.80 9.85
CA ASP A 176 8.11 8.23 9.93
C ASP A 176 8.23 6.95 9.09
N ALA A 177 7.32 5.99 9.29
CA ALA A 177 7.30 4.73 8.54
C ALA A 177 7.14 4.96 7.03
N MET A 178 6.32 5.94 6.62
CA MET A 178 6.15 6.28 5.21
C MET A 178 7.38 6.99 4.64
N THR A 179 8.01 7.87 5.41
CA THR A 179 9.26 8.53 5.01
C THR A 179 10.36 7.51 4.78
N ASN A 180 10.53 6.58 5.72
CA ASN A 180 11.49 5.48 5.60
C ASN A 180 11.17 4.56 4.41
N ALA A 181 9.90 4.19 4.22
CA ALA A 181 9.50 3.36 3.08
C ALA A 181 9.76 4.07 1.75
N CYS A 182 9.49 5.37 1.64
CA CYS A 182 9.80 6.16 0.44
C CYS A 182 11.31 6.19 0.16
N ALA A 183 12.14 6.43 1.18
CA ALA A 183 13.59 6.44 1.03
C ALA A 183 14.13 5.08 0.55
N ALA A 184 13.65 3.97 1.14
CA ALA A 184 14.06 2.63 0.76
C ALA A 184 13.61 2.27 -0.67
N VAL A 185 12.39 2.68 -1.07
CA VAL A 185 11.91 2.51 -2.46
C VAL A 185 12.76 3.32 -3.44
N GLU A 186 13.08 4.57 -3.13
CA GLU A 186 13.90 5.44 -3.96
C GLU A 186 15.33 4.89 -4.14
N ALA A 187 15.94 4.42 -3.05
CA ALA A 187 17.25 3.76 -3.09
C ALA A 187 17.22 2.50 -3.96
N TYR A 188 16.20 1.65 -3.80
CA TYR A 188 16.03 0.45 -4.61
C TYR A 188 15.87 0.79 -6.10
N VAL A 189 14.98 1.73 -6.45
CA VAL A 189 14.76 2.15 -7.85
C VAL A 189 16.02 2.74 -8.45
N SER A 190 16.76 3.58 -7.71
CA SER A 190 18.00 4.18 -8.17
C SER A 190 19.07 3.14 -8.51
N LEU A 191 19.21 2.11 -7.67
CA LEU A 191 20.17 1.01 -7.89
C LEU A 191 19.80 0.09 -9.06
N HIS A 192 18.51 0.01 -9.41
CA HIS A 192 17.99 -0.94 -10.40
C HIS A 192 17.39 -0.24 -11.64
N SER A 193 17.64 1.05 -11.84
CA SER A 193 17.01 1.90 -12.87
C SER A 193 17.11 1.39 -14.32
N PRO A 194 18.16 0.65 -14.76
CA PRO A 194 18.16 0.07 -16.10
C PRO A 194 17.25 -1.16 -16.26
N SER A 195 16.85 -1.84 -15.17
CA SER A 195 16.05 -3.08 -15.20
C SER A 195 14.61 -2.92 -14.74
N VAL A 196 14.31 -1.90 -13.93
CA VAL A 196 12.94 -1.55 -13.51
C VAL A 196 12.22 -0.76 -14.60
N ALA A 197 12.96 -0.01 -15.43
CA ALA A 197 12.45 0.60 -16.65
C ALA A 197 12.29 -0.49 -17.74
N PHE A 198 11.05 -0.82 -18.08
CA PHE A 198 10.64 -1.54 -19.29
C PHE A 198 10.75 -3.08 -19.33
N ASN A 199 9.70 -3.72 -18.81
CA ASN A 199 9.00 -4.80 -19.52
C ASN A 199 7.59 -4.34 -19.94
N ALA A 200 7.48 -3.07 -20.35
CA ALA A 200 6.24 -2.38 -20.74
C ALA A 200 5.98 -2.41 -22.26
N ASN A 201 6.73 -3.23 -23.01
CA ASN A 201 6.49 -3.48 -24.44
C ASN A 201 5.30 -4.43 -24.64
N ALA A 202 4.14 -4.01 -24.15
CA ALA A 202 2.86 -4.45 -24.64
C ALA A 202 1.87 -3.30 -24.41
N ILE A 203 1.50 -2.64 -25.51
CA ILE A 203 0.31 -1.80 -25.69
C ILE A 203 0.49 -0.29 -25.40
N GLY A 204 0.70 0.44 -26.50
CA GLY A 204 0.10 1.74 -26.85
C GLY A 204 0.02 2.84 -25.79
N SER A 205 0.96 3.79 -25.86
CA SER A 205 0.95 5.03 -25.07
C SER A 205 -0.23 5.94 -25.41
N LYS A 206 -0.94 6.41 -24.38
CA LYS A 206 -1.77 7.63 -24.42
C LYS A 206 -1.47 8.49 -23.20
N ALA A 207 -1.42 9.79 -23.41
CA ALA A 207 -1.03 10.81 -22.43
C ALA A 207 -1.86 10.76 -21.12
N PRO A 208 -1.26 11.16 -19.98
CA PRO A 208 -1.88 11.08 -18.66
C PRO A 208 -3.12 11.98 -18.57
N ARG A 209 -4.26 11.39 -18.15
CA ARG A 209 -5.52 12.10 -17.90
C ARG A 209 -5.82 12.09 -16.40
N ARG A 210 -6.07 13.28 -15.82
CA ARG A 210 -6.67 13.39 -14.49
C ARG A 210 -8.13 12.92 -14.54
N VAL A 211 -8.46 11.84 -13.86
CA VAL A 211 -9.85 11.38 -13.73
C VAL A 211 -10.59 12.25 -12.73
N ARG A 212 -11.31 13.26 -13.23
CA ARG A 212 -12.33 13.98 -12.45
C ARG A 212 -13.71 13.36 -12.70
N ARG A 213 -14.45 13.11 -11.62
CA ARG A 213 -15.86 12.62 -11.56
C ARG A 213 -16.71 13.09 -12.75
N ARG A 214 -17.28 12.16 -13.51
CA ARG A 214 -18.52 12.43 -14.26
C ARG A 214 -19.67 12.55 -13.25
N ARG A 215 -20.23 13.76 -13.10
CA ARG A 215 -21.56 13.94 -12.50
C ARG A 215 -22.57 13.26 -13.44
N ARG A 216 -23.24 12.19 -12.99
CA ARG A 216 -24.46 11.72 -13.65
C ARG A 216 -25.51 12.84 -13.49
N LYS A 217 -25.92 13.46 -14.59
CA LYS A 217 -27.18 14.21 -14.63
C LYS A 217 -28.29 13.17 -14.45
N SER A 218 -29.05 13.28 -13.37
CA SER A 218 -30.35 12.61 -13.24
C SER A 218 -31.26 13.19 -14.32
N GLN A 219 -31.67 12.37 -15.28
CA GLN A 219 -32.83 12.68 -16.11
C GLN A 219 -34.06 12.52 -15.22
N SER A 220 -34.74 13.63 -14.94
CA SER A 220 -36.11 13.62 -14.44
C SER A 220 -37.03 13.32 -15.62
N THR A 221 -37.55 12.11 -15.69
CA THR A 221 -38.76 11.82 -16.45
C THR A 221 -39.93 12.37 -15.65
N GLY A 222 -40.36 13.59 -15.97
CA GLY A 222 -41.68 14.08 -15.61
C GLY A 222 -42.68 13.48 -16.59
N VAL A 223 -43.52 12.60 -16.08
CA VAL A 223 -44.85 12.31 -16.64
C VAL A 223 -45.78 13.36 -16.03
N ASP A 224 -46.63 13.95 -16.87
CA ASP A 224 -47.98 14.50 -16.58
C ASP A 224 -48.25 15.74 -17.45
N GLU A 225 -48.93 15.53 -18.59
CA GLU A 225 -50.28 16.04 -18.90
C GLU A 225 -50.75 15.48 -20.26
#